data_AF-A0A9D8BTB7-F1
#
_entry.id   AF-A0A9D8BTB7-F1
#
_cell.length_a   1.000
_cell.length_b   1.000
_cell.length_c   1.000
_cell.angle_alpha   90.00
_cell.angle_beta   90.00
_cell.angle_gamma   90.00
#
_symmetry.space_group_name_H-M   'P 1'
#
loop_
_entity.id
_entity.type
_entity.pdbx_description
1 polymer ?
#
loop_
_entity_poly.entity_id
_entity_poly.type
_entity_poly.pdbx_seq_one_letter_code
_entity_poly.pdbx_strand_id
1 'polypeptide(L)'
;MSTVEKKVRLIRWRLEWLNFARRFVRLFLIALIILTLCLIALKFISLPWQFAVIARWLVAATVPLALLWAALTRTSLSGAAVTADQRLALRERLSTALAVGAPQTAMEQALMADAQTHASRLMAHRAFPMPLWRDLCFMPIPLIAMALVGLLVPRYDLFG
;
A
#
# COMPACT_ATOMS: atom_id res chain seq x y z
N MET A 1 19.34 21.98 0.15
CA MET A 1 17.98 21.40 0.20
C MET A 1 17.03 22.39 0.83
N SER A 2 16.01 22.83 0.09
CA SER A 2 15.01 23.78 0.58
C SER A 2 14.06 23.11 1.59
N THR A 3 13.46 23.90 2.47
CA THR A 3 12.49 23.42 3.49
C THR A 3 11.28 22.73 2.83
N VAL A 4 10.90 23.19 1.63
CA VAL A 4 9.84 22.63 0.79
C VAL A 4 10.20 21.21 0.35
N GLU A 5 11.42 20.99 -0.13
CA GLU A 5 11.89 19.67 -0.57
C GLU A 5 11.86 18.64 0.57
N LYS A 6 12.28 19.03 1.78
CA LYS A 6 12.20 18.17 2.98
C LYS A 6 10.76 17.78 3.29
N LYS A 7 9.82 18.74 3.26
CA LYS A 7 8.39 18.49 3.48
C LYS A 7 7.79 17.58 2.40
N VAL A 8 8.09 17.82 1.13
CA VAL A 8 7.62 16.97 0.02
C VAL A 8 8.18 15.55 0.16
N ARG A 9 9.43 15.38 0.60
CA ARG A 9 10.02 14.06 0.85
C ARG A 9 9.31 13.30 1.95
N LEU A 10 8.91 13.97 3.04
CA LEU A 10 8.10 13.36 4.10
C LEU A 10 6.71 12.96 3.60
N ILE A 11 6.07 13.80 2.78
CA ILE A 11 4.79 13.49 2.15
C ILE A 11 4.93 12.28 1.20
N ARG A 12 5.97 12.26 0.37
CA ARG A 12 6.30 11.16 -0.52
C ARG A 12 6.48 9.87 0.27
N TRP A 13 7.30 9.87 1.32
CA TRP A 13 7.53 8.67 2.13
C TRP A 13 6.24 8.16 2.76
N ARG A 14 5.38 9.06 3.26
CA ARG A 14 4.06 8.71 3.78
C ARG A 14 3.13 8.13 2.70
N LEU A 15 3.11 8.72 1.51
CA LEU A 15 2.34 8.24 0.37
C LEU A 15 2.81 6.85 -0.07
N GLU A 16 4.12 6.64 -0.16
CA GLU A 16 4.72 5.34 -0.45
C GLU A 16 4.33 4.31 0.63
N TRP A 17 4.39 4.68 1.91
CA TRP A 17 3.98 3.81 3.01
C TRP A 17 2.49 3.46 2.96
N LEU A 18 1.62 4.42 2.67
CA LEU A 18 0.17 4.20 2.53
C LEU A 18 -0.18 3.31 1.33
N ASN A 19 0.48 3.55 0.19
CA ASN A 19 0.30 2.74 -1.01
C ASN A 19 0.84 1.33 -0.81
N PHE A 20 1.99 1.20 -0.14
CA PHE A 20 2.57 -0.08 0.26
C PHE A 20 1.61 -0.85 1.17
N ALA A 21 1.18 -0.24 2.27
CA ALA A 21 0.27 -0.86 3.22
C ALA A 21 -1.04 -1.32 2.54
N ARG A 22 -1.62 -0.50 1.67
CA ARG A 22 -2.85 -0.86 0.96
C ARG A 22 -2.64 -2.06 0.03
N ARG A 23 -1.54 -2.07 -0.72
CA ARG A 23 -1.21 -3.17 -1.65
C ARG A 23 -0.88 -4.44 -0.87
N PHE A 24 -0.12 -4.32 0.21
CA PHE A 24 0.23 -5.42 1.09
C PHE A 24 -1.02 -6.07 1.68
N VAL A 25 -1.93 -5.29 2.26
CA VAL A 25 -3.19 -5.81 2.82
C VAL A 25 -4.02 -6.52 1.74
N ARG A 26 -4.13 -5.94 0.53
CA ARG A 26 -4.90 -6.55 -0.57
C ARG A 26 -4.27 -7.86 -1.06
N LEU A 27 -2.97 -7.89 -1.28
CA LEU A 27 -2.26 -9.09 -1.72
C LEU A 27 -2.31 -10.18 -0.66
N PHE A 28 -2.15 -9.81 0.61
CA PHE A 28 -2.26 -10.74 1.73
C PHE A 28 -3.67 -11.32 1.86
N LEU A 29 -4.71 -10.50 1.68
CA LEU A 29 -6.10 -10.96 1.70
C LEU A 29 -6.38 -11.94 0.55
N ILE A 30 -5.92 -11.66 -0.67
CA ILE A 30 -6.03 -12.57 -1.82
C ILE A 30 -5.31 -13.89 -1.53
N ALA A 31 -4.10 -13.82 -0.96
CA ALA A 31 -3.34 -15.00 -0.57
C ALA A 31 -4.08 -15.87 0.45
N LEU A 32 -4.67 -15.27 1.47
CA LEU A 32 -5.45 -15.97 2.48
C LEU A 32 -6.68 -16.64 1.87
N ILE A 33 -7.37 -16.00 0.93
CA ILE A 33 -8.49 -16.61 0.20
C ILE A 33 -8.02 -17.83 -0.59
N ILE A 34 -6.94 -17.70 -1.36
CA ILE A 34 -6.39 -18.82 -2.15
C ILE A 34 -5.98 -19.97 -1.24
N LEU A 35 -5.32 -19.67 -0.11
CA LEU A 35 -4.94 -20.68 0.88
C LEU A 35 -6.16 -21.39 1.46
N THR A 36 -7.21 -20.63 1.81
CA THR A 36 -8.46 -21.19 2.35
C THR A 36 -9.11 -22.14 1.34
N LEU A 37 -9.20 -21.74 0.07
CA LEU A 37 -9.71 -22.58 -1.02
C LEU A 37 -8.85 -23.84 -1.22
N CYS A 38 -7.53 -23.71 -1.12
CA CYS A 38 -6.62 -24.84 -1.25
C CYS A 38 -6.78 -25.86 -0.10
N LEU A 39 -6.97 -25.39 1.14
CA LEU A 39 -7.26 -26.27 2.27
C LEU A 39 -8.60 -26.99 2.14
N ILE A 40 -9.63 -26.30 1.63
CA ILE A 40 -10.90 -26.93 1.31
C ILE A 40 -10.66 -28.03 0.27
N ALA A 41 -9.99 -27.72 -0.85
CA ALA A 41 -9.68 -28.72 -1.88
C ALA A 41 -8.92 -29.93 -1.33
N LEU A 42 -7.91 -29.72 -0.47
CA LEU A 42 -7.15 -30.79 0.20
C LEU A 42 -7.99 -31.66 1.15
N LYS A 43 -9.09 -31.14 1.71
CA LYS A 43 -9.98 -31.92 2.59
C LYS A 43 -10.99 -32.76 1.82
N PHE A 44 -11.37 -32.33 0.61
CA PHE A 44 -12.36 -32.99 -0.24
C PHE A 44 -11.73 -33.92 -1.28
N ILE A 45 -10.55 -33.58 -1.77
CA ILE A 45 -9.78 -34.37 -2.72
C ILE A 45 -8.52 -34.75 -1.95
N SER A 46 -8.25 -36.04 -1.78
CA SER A 46 -7.01 -36.56 -1.19
C SER A 46 -5.81 -36.27 -2.08
N LEU A 47 -5.49 -34.99 -2.19
CA LEU A 47 -4.37 -34.47 -2.92
C LEU A 47 -3.10 -34.86 -2.18
N PRO A 48 -2.06 -35.29 -2.91
CA PRO A 48 -0.82 -35.74 -2.32
C PRO A 48 -0.17 -34.60 -1.51
N TRP A 49 0.53 -34.97 -0.43
CA TRP A 49 1.14 -34.06 0.58
C TRP A 49 1.96 -32.90 -0.01
N GLN A 50 2.51 -33.11 -1.21
CA GLN A 50 3.19 -32.11 -2.03
C GLN A 50 2.38 -30.83 -2.30
N PHE A 51 1.04 -30.91 -2.37
CA PHE A 51 0.20 -29.71 -2.51
C PHE A 51 0.18 -28.81 -1.27
N ALA A 52 0.28 -29.38 -0.07
CA ALA A 52 0.37 -28.59 1.16
C ALA A 52 1.69 -27.79 1.23
N VAL A 53 2.77 -28.33 0.64
CA VAL A 53 4.06 -27.63 0.53
C VAL A 53 3.96 -26.48 -0.46
N ILE A 54 3.34 -26.69 -1.62
CA ILE A 54 3.10 -25.64 -2.64
C ILE A 54 2.26 -24.50 -2.06
N ALA A 55 1.21 -24.82 -1.29
CA ALA A 55 0.35 -23.82 -0.66
C ALA A 55 1.12 -22.92 0.33
N ARG A 56 2.04 -23.49 1.12
CA ARG A 56 2.91 -22.70 2.04
C ARG A 56 3.85 -21.78 1.27
N TRP A 57 4.46 -22.27 0.18
CA TRP A 57 5.32 -21.46 -0.67
C TRP A 57 4.54 -20.32 -1.35
N LEU A 58 3.29 -20.56 -1.74
CA LEU A 58 2.43 -19.52 -2.33
C LEU A 58 2.19 -18.37 -1.35
N VAL A 59 1.92 -18.68 -0.07
CA VAL A 59 1.77 -17.67 0.98
C VAL A 59 3.10 -16.97 1.23
N ALA A 60 4.19 -17.71 1.33
CA ALA A 60 5.52 -17.15 1.54
C ALA A 60 5.95 -16.21 0.40
N ALA A 61 5.53 -16.50 -0.85
CA ALA A 61 5.81 -15.68 -2.03
C ALA A 61 5.04 -14.34 -2.04
N THR A 62 4.00 -14.18 -1.22
CA THR A 62 3.20 -12.94 -1.24
C THR A 62 3.95 -11.74 -0.69
N VAL A 63 4.80 -11.96 0.31
CA VAL A 63 5.67 -10.92 0.90
C VAL A 63 6.70 -10.39 -0.12
N PRO A 64 7.53 -11.23 -0.76
CA PRO A 64 8.48 -10.74 -1.78
C PRO A 64 7.77 -10.17 -3.00
N LEU A 65 6.61 -10.72 -3.43
CA LEU A 65 5.86 -10.17 -4.55
C LEU A 65 5.30 -8.77 -4.22
N ALA A 66 4.78 -8.56 -3.01
CA ALA A 66 4.33 -7.26 -2.54
C ALA A 66 5.48 -6.24 -2.45
N LEU A 67 6.64 -6.68 -1.95
CA LEU A 67 7.85 -5.85 -1.90
C LEU A 67 8.35 -5.48 -3.30
N LEU A 68 8.40 -6.45 -4.22
CA LEU A 68 8.83 -6.22 -5.61
C LEU A 68 7.88 -5.25 -6.30
N TRP A 69 6.56 -5.46 -6.17
CA TRP A 69 5.56 -4.57 -6.74
C TRP A 69 5.69 -3.16 -6.19
N ALA A 70 5.93 -3.02 -4.88
CA ALA A 70 6.13 -1.73 -4.23
C ALA A 70 7.41 -1.01 -4.70
N ALA A 71 8.49 -1.77 -4.91
CA ALA A 71 9.73 -1.24 -5.46
C ALA A 71 9.53 -0.73 -6.90
N LEU A 72 8.78 -1.47 -7.73
CA LEU A 72 8.51 -1.12 -9.13
C LEU A 72 7.55 0.08 -9.30
N THR A 73 6.68 0.32 -8.33
CA THR A 73 5.66 1.40 -8.40
C THR A 73 6.00 2.58 -7.49
N ARG A 74 7.28 2.83 -7.27
CA ARG A 74 7.78 4.00 -6.54
C ARG A 74 7.24 5.28 -7.17
N THR A 75 6.69 6.16 -6.33
CA THR A 75 6.18 7.44 -6.77
C THR A 75 7.33 8.42 -6.92
N SER A 76 7.42 9.11 -8.06
CA SER A 76 8.41 10.17 -8.26
C SER A 76 8.16 11.33 -7.29
N LEU A 77 9.19 12.11 -7.01
CA LEU A 77 9.09 13.25 -6.09
C LEU A 77 8.18 14.36 -6.65
N SER A 78 8.18 14.54 -7.98
CA SER A 78 7.24 15.40 -8.70
C SER A 78 5.80 14.88 -8.65
N GLY A 79 5.59 13.57 -8.84
CA GLY A 79 4.27 12.94 -8.73
C GLY A 79 3.68 13.09 -7.31
N ALA A 80 4.51 12.99 -6.28
CA ALA A 80 4.09 13.23 -4.90
C ALA A 80 3.69 14.70 -4.66
N ALA A 81 4.40 15.66 -5.25
CA ALA A 81 4.05 17.08 -5.18
C ALA A 81 2.70 17.37 -5.86
N VAL A 82 2.50 16.85 -7.07
CA VAL A 82 1.21 16.99 -7.80
C VAL A 82 0.06 16.36 -7.02
N THR A 83 0.26 15.16 -6.47
CA THR A 83 -0.77 14.49 -5.66
C THR A 83 -1.10 15.30 -4.39
N ALA A 84 -0.10 15.91 -3.77
CA ALA A 84 -0.31 16.79 -2.63
C ALA A 84 -1.09 18.05 -3.03
N ASP A 85 -0.74 18.69 -4.13
CA ASP A 85 -1.43 19.88 -4.62
C ASP A 85 -2.91 19.60 -4.94
N GLN A 86 -3.20 18.47 -5.59
CA GLN A 86 -4.57 18.05 -5.90
C GLN A 86 -5.40 17.77 -4.64
N ARG A 87 -4.83 17.03 -3.69
CA ARG A 87 -5.52 16.65 -2.44
C ARG A 87 -5.80 17.84 -1.53
N LEU A 88 -4.99 18.89 -1.62
CA LEU A 88 -5.00 20.02 -0.71
C LEU A 88 -5.44 21.32 -1.38
N ALA A 89 -5.90 21.23 -2.63
CA ALA A 89 -6.33 22.36 -3.46
C ALA A 89 -5.30 23.50 -3.53
N LEU A 90 -4.02 23.17 -3.50
CA LEU A 90 -2.92 24.16 -3.49
C LEU A 90 -2.61 24.73 -4.88
N ARG A 91 -3.36 24.35 -5.92
CA ARG A 91 -3.24 24.88 -7.30
C ARG A 91 -1.80 24.86 -7.81
N GLU A 92 -1.14 23.70 -7.74
CA GLU A 92 0.21 23.47 -8.29
C GLU A 92 1.33 24.29 -7.63
N ARG A 93 1.10 24.90 -6.46
CA ARG A 93 2.14 25.69 -5.78
C ARG A 93 3.34 24.83 -5.37
N LEU A 94 3.12 23.61 -4.89
CA LEU A 94 4.23 22.74 -4.50
C LEU A 94 4.94 22.16 -5.71
N SER A 95 4.22 21.71 -6.74
CA SER A 95 4.80 21.18 -7.96
C SER A 95 5.61 22.25 -8.70
N THR A 96 5.10 23.48 -8.77
CA THR A 96 5.80 24.61 -9.41
C THR A 96 7.04 25.01 -8.61
N ALA A 97 6.92 25.14 -7.28
CA ALA A 97 8.07 25.45 -6.43
C ALA A 97 9.19 24.39 -6.53
N LEU A 98 8.82 23.12 -6.74
CA LEU A 98 9.77 22.03 -6.90
C LEU A 98 10.40 21.99 -8.29
N ALA A 99 9.66 22.40 -9.33
CA ALA A 99 10.16 22.52 -10.69
C ALA A 99 11.12 23.71 -10.86
N VAL A 100 10.84 24.84 -10.20
CA VAL A 100 11.68 26.05 -10.21
C VAL A 100 13.03 25.80 -9.51
N GLY A 101 13.03 25.11 -8.38
CA GLY A 101 14.26 24.77 -7.65
C GLY A 101 14.88 25.99 -6.95
N ALA A 102 16.05 26.46 -7.42
CA ALA A 102 16.75 27.59 -6.83
C ALA A 102 16.26 28.91 -7.44
N PRO A 103 15.63 29.82 -6.66
CA PRO A 103 15.02 31.02 -7.21
C PRO A 103 16.08 32.02 -7.70
N GLN A 104 15.95 32.46 -8.94
CA GLN A 104 16.85 33.42 -9.60
C GLN A 104 16.23 34.83 -9.69
N THR A 105 14.90 34.90 -9.76
CA THR A 105 14.15 36.16 -9.89
C THR A 105 13.41 36.52 -8.60
N ALA A 106 13.15 37.81 -8.38
CA ALA A 106 12.34 38.28 -7.24
C ALA A 106 10.92 37.64 -7.23
N MET A 107 10.37 37.36 -8.43
CA MET A 107 9.10 36.67 -8.58
C MET A 107 9.18 35.21 -8.12
N GLU A 108 10.24 34.49 -8.46
CA GLU A 108 10.46 33.11 -7.99
C GLU A 108 10.69 33.04 -6.47
N GLN A 109 11.35 34.05 -5.89
CA GLN A 109 11.51 34.15 -4.44
C GLN A 109 10.16 34.34 -3.74
N ALA A 110 9.29 35.21 -4.28
CA ALA A 110 7.94 35.39 -3.77
C ALA A 110 7.11 34.10 -3.88
N LEU A 111 7.21 33.38 -5.00
CA LEU A 111 6.56 32.09 -5.20
C LEU A 111 7.04 31.03 -4.19
N MET A 112 8.35 30.94 -3.96
CA MET A 112 8.95 30.06 -2.95
C MET A 112 8.47 30.38 -1.54
N ALA A 113 8.38 31.67 -1.18
CA ALA A 113 7.91 32.12 0.13
C ALA A 113 6.43 31.78 0.36
N ASP A 114 5.59 31.96 -0.67
CA ASP A 114 4.18 31.56 -0.63
C ASP A 114 4.04 30.04 -0.47
N ALA A 115 4.75 29.26 -1.30
CA ALA A 115 4.76 27.80 -1.21
C ALA A 115 5.23 27.31 0.17
N GLN A 116 6.23 27.95 0.77
CA GLN A 116 6.73 27.61 2.10
C GLN A 116 5.70 27.94 3.19
N THR A 117 5.00 29.07 3.07
CA THR A 117 3.92 29.46 3.99
C THR A 117 2.80 28.42 3.96
N HIS A 118 2.37 28.00 2.77
CA HIS A 118 1.37 26.95 2.62
C HIS A 118 1.87 25.57 3.08
N ALA A 119 3.11 25.20 2.77
CA ALA A 119 3.72 23.94 3.20
C ALA A 119 3.90 23.84 4.72
N SER A 120 4.10 24.96 5.41
CA SER A 120 4.23 24.96 6.87
C SER A 120 2.92 24.56 7.56
N ARG A 121 1.78 25.02 7.01
CA ARG A 121 0.41 24.73 7.49
C ARG A 121 -0.08 23.32 7.14
N LEU A 122 0.63 22.61 6.25
CA LEU A 122 0.25 21.27 5.83
C LEU A 122 0.51 20.23 6.91
N MET A 123 -0.59 19.64 7.40
CA MET A 123 -0.59 18.45 8.23
C MET A 123 -0.73 17.21 7.35
N ALA A 124 0.39 16.54 7.04
CA ALA A 124 0.42 15.36 6.18
C ALA A 124 -0.55 14.25 6.64
N HIS A 125 -0.83 14.14 7.94
CA HIS A 125 -1.77 13.14 8.45
C HIS A 125 -3.24 13.40 8.12
N ARG A 126 -3.63 14.67 7.93
CA ARG A 126 -5.02 15.07 7.67
C ARG A 126 -5.30 15.01 6.18
N ALA A 127 -4.29 15.36 5.38
CA ALA A 127 -4.35 15.29 3.92
C ALA A 127 -4.48 13.84 3.39
N PHE A 128 -3.85 12.89 4.08
CA PHE A 128 -3.76 11.50 3.66
C PHE A 128 -4.22 10.57 4.80
N PRO A 129 -5.54 10.46 5.04
CA PRO A 129 -6.08 9.48 5.97
C PRO A 129 -5.79 8.06 5.48
N MET A 130 -5.53 7.13 6.41
CA MET A 130 -5.37 5.70 6.10
C MET A 130 -6.73 5.10 5.71
N PRO A 131 -6.98 4.73 4.44
CA PRO A 131 -8.25 4.10 4.06
C PRO A 131 -8.22 2.57 4.29
N LEU A 132 -7.28 2.09 5.10
CA LEU A 132 -7.03 0.67 5.33
C LEU A 132 -8.15 0.00 6.14
N TRP A 133 -9.00 0.78 6.81
CA TRP A 133 -10.02 0.25 7.72
C TRP A 133 -10.95 -0.76 7.04
N ARG A 134 -11.40 -0.46 5.81
CA ARG A 134 -12.31 -1.34 5.08
C ARG A 134 -11.66 -2.69 4.80
N ASP A 135 -10.45 -2.70 4.26
CA ASP A 135 -9.75 -3.93 3.89
C ASP A 135 -9.32 -4.73 5.14
N LEU A 136 -8.98 -4.03 6.24
CA LEU A 136 -8.63 -4.65 7.52
C LEU A 136 -9.84 -5.34 8.19
N CYS A 137 -11.05 -4.76 8.06
CA CYS A 137 -12.27 -5.38 8.56
C CYS A 137 -12.60 -6.73 7.88
N PHE A 138 -12.17 -6.93 6.62
CA PHE A 138 -12.36 -8.22 5.92
C PHE A 138 -11.23 -9.23 6.20
N MET A 139 -10.11 -8.81 6.79
CA MET A 139 -8.96 -9.66 7.09
C MET A 139 -9.26 -10.86 8.03
N PRO A 140 -10.12 -10.76 9.07
CA PRO A 140 -10.43 -11.91 9.92
C PRO A 140 -11.30 -12.96 9.23
N ILE A 141 -12.05 -12.62 8.17
CA ILE A 141 -12.97 -13.56 7.51
C ILE A 141 -12.24 -14.79 6.95
N PRO A 142 -11.20 -14.67 6.11
CA PRO A 142 -10.50 -15.84 5.60
C PRO A 142 -9.74 -16.59 6.71
N LEU A 143 -9.25 -15.90 7.76
CA LEU A 143 -8.62 -16.57 8.90
C LEU A 143 -9.61 -17.44 9.69
N ILE A 144 -10.81 -16.91 9.95
CA ILE A 144 -11.89 -17.65 10.60
C ILE A 144 -12.34 -18.81 9.72
N ALA A 145 -12.55 -18.59 8.42
CA ALA A 145 -12.89 -19.65 7.48
C ALA A 145 -11.83 -20.75 7.45
N MET A 146 -10.54 -20.38 7.43
CA MET A 146 -9.42 -21.32 7.49
C MET A 146 -9.43 -22.14 8.79
N ALA A 147 -9.66 -21.49 9.94
CA ALA A 147 -9.75 -22.16 11.23
C ALA A 147 -10.96 -23.11 11.30
N LEU A 148 -12.12 -22.68 10.80
CA LEU A 148 -13.33 -23.50 10.74
C LEU A 148 -13.13 -24.73 9.85
N VAL A 149 -12.57 -24.57 8.66
CA VAL A 149 -12.26 -25.69 7.76
C VAL A 149 -11.23 -26.64 8.38
N GLY A 150 -10.21 -26.09 9.05
CA GLY A 150 -9.19 -26.87 9.74
C GLY A 150 -9.76 -27.76 10.84
N LEU A 151 -10.58 -27.18 11.71
CA LEU A 151 -11.08 -27.80 12.94
C LEU A 151 -12.36 -28.63 12.75
N LEU A 152 -13.34 -28.12 11.99
CA LEU A 152 -14.69 -28.72 11.95
C LEU A 152 -14.89 -29.69 10.78
N VAL A 153 -14.19 -29.53 9.67
CA VAL A 153 -14.43 -30.36 8.48
C VAL A 153 -13.67 -31.68 8.64
N PRO A 154 -14.33 -32.85 8.74
CA PRO A 154 -13.65 -34.14 8.72
C PRO A 154 -12.91 -34.33 7.39
N ARG A 155 -11.85 -35.15 7.38
CA ARG A 155 -11.25 -35.56 6.10
C ARG A 155 -12.24 -36.50 5.42
N TYR A 156 -12.77 -36.10 4.27
CA TYR A 156 -13.63 -36.95 3.46
C TYR A 156 -12.85 -37.37 2.23
N ASP A 157 -12.54 -38.66 2.16
CA ASP A 157 -11.96 -39.26 0.96
C ASP A 157 -13.09 -39.49 -0.05
N LEU A 158 -13.32 -38.53 -0.94
CA LEU A 158 -14.31 -38.68 -2.00
C LEU A 158 -13.88 -39.68 -3.09
N PHE A 159 -12.60 -40.08 -3.10
CA PHE A 159 -12.02 -40.95 -4.13
C PHE A 159 -11.49 -42.30 -3.61
N GLY A 160 -11.63 -42.61 -2.32
CA GLY A 160 -11.30 -43.91 -1.73
C GLY A 160 -9.88 -44.01 -1.18
#